data_AF-A0A847H236-F1
#
_entry.id   AF-A0A847H236-F1
#
_cell.length_a   1.000
_cell.length_b   1.000
_cell.length_c   1.000
_cell.angle_alpha   90.00
_cell.angle_beta   90.00
_cell.angle_gamma   90.00
#
_symmetry.space_group_name_H-M   'P 1'
#
loop_
_entity.id
_entity.type
_entity.pdbx_description
1 polymer ?
#
loop_
_entity_poly.entity_id
_entity_poly.type
_entity_poly.pdbx_seq_one_letter_code
_entity_poly.pdbx_strand_id
1 'polypeptide(L)'
;MKDVVIIAGSESDKSLVEPALKLAEELGIETEFKIYSAHRNLEELLKYLEEVEKNGVTKLIIAVAGLSAALPGVVAAKVKLPVIGVPVDCGPLNGMDALLSIAQMPKGVPVATMAIGKHGMLNAIHFAKRILALK
;
A
#
# COMPACT_ATOMS: atom_id res chain seq x y z
N MET A 1 3.96 -17.87 0.47
CA MET A 1 2.95 -16.85 0.14
C MET A 1 2.67 -16.04 1.39
N LYS A 2 2.74 -14.71 1.30
CA LYS A 2 2.42 -13.80 2.40
C LYS A 2 0.96 -13.38 2.34
N ASP A 3 0.33 -13.10 3.46
CA ASP A 3 -1.06 -12.61 3.43
C ASP A 3 -1.13 -11.20 2.85
N VAL A 4 -0.18 -10.34 3.21
CA VAL A 4 -0.14 -8.94 2.78
C VAL A 4 1.30 -8.52 2.43
N VAL A 5 1.48 -7.85 1.29
CA VAL A 5 2.72 -7.11 1.01
C VAL A 5 2.47 -5.62 1.24
N ILE A 6 3.36 -4.98 1.99
CA ILE A 6 3.37 -3.54 2.21
C ILE A 6 4.49 -2.94 1.36
N ILE A 7 4.16 -2.02 0.46
CA ILE A 7 5.11 -1.32 -0.41
C ILE A 7 5.11 0.17 -0.04
N ALA A 8 6.27 0.72 0.30
CA ALA A 8 6.44 2.16 0.50
C ALA A 8 7.38 2.79 -0.53
N GLY A 9 7.18 4.08 -0.82
CA GLY A 9 7.97 4.83 -1.79
C GLY A 9 9.36 5.27 -1.30
N SER A 10 9.60 5.22 0.01
CA SER A 10 10.81 5.72 0.66
C SER A 10 11.11 4.98 1.97
N GLU A 11 12.39 4.87 2.32
CA GLU A 11 12.85 4.41 3.65
C GLU A 11 12.29 5.29 4.78
N SER A 12 12.07 6.59 4.52
CA SER A 12 11.49 7.51 5.52
C SER A 12 10.09 7.10 5.98
N ASP A 13 9.34 6.40 5.12
CA ASP A 13 7.97 5.96 5.41
C ASP A 13 7.96 4.75 6.36
N LYS A 14 9.12 4.13 6.64
CA LYS A 14 9.23 2.98 7.53
C LYS A 14 8.71 3.27 8.93
N SER A 15 8.93 4.48 9.45
CA SER A 15 8.43 4.90 10.76
C SER A 15 6.90 4.88 10.85
N LEU A 16 6.21 5.13 9.73
CA LEU A 16 4.76 5.02 9.62
C LEU A 16 4.30 3.55 9.54
N VAL A 17 5.07 2.69 8.87
CA VAL A 17 4.75 1.28 8.63
C VAL A 17 5.04 0.38 9.83
N GLU A 18 6.06 0.66 10.64
CA GLU A 18 6.47 -0.16 11.79
C GLU A 18 5.33 -0.49 12.77
N PRO A 19 4.47 0.46 13.19
CA PRO A 19 3.30 0.14 14.02
C PRO A 19 2.34 -0.85 13.36
N ALA A 20 2.19 -0.80 12.03
CA ALA A 20 1.32 -1.71 11.29
C ALA A 20 1.92 -3.12 11.18
N LEU A 21 3.24 -3.25 11.06
CA LEU A 21 3.89 -4.57 11.10
C LEU A 21 3.68 -5.26 12.46
N LYS A 22 3.81 -4.51 13.56
CA LYS A 22 3.53 -5.02 14.92
C LYS A 22 2.07 -5.45 15.06
N LEU A 23 1.14 -4.60 14.61
CA LEU A 23 -0.28 -4.94 14.63
C LEU A 23 -0.60 -6.17 13.77
N ALA A 24 0.05 -6.32 12.62
CA ALA A 24 -0.14 -7.48 11.76
C ALA A 24 0.32 -8.77 12.45
N GLU A 25 1.47 -8.74 13.12
CA GLU A 25 1.99 -9.85 13.93
C GLU A 25 1.01 -10.23 15.06
N GLU A 26 0.52 -9.25 15.83
CA GLU A 26 -0.48 -9.45 16.88
C GLU A 26 -1.78 -10.08 16.36
N LEU A 27 -2.16 -9.76 15.12
CA LEU A 27 -3.37 -10.26 14.48
C LEU A 27 -3.15 -11.57 13.70
N GLY A 28 -1.92 -12.09 13.67
CA GLY A 28 -1.56 -13.32 12.96
C GLY A 28 -1.56 -13.19 11.43
N ILE A 29 -1.29 -12.00 10.90
CA ILE A 29 -1.26 -11.71 9.45
C ILE A 29 0.19 -11.74 8.99
N GLU A 30 0.53 -12.65 8.07
CA GLU A 30 1.88 -12.69 7.52
C GLU A 30 2.14 -11.52 6.56
N THR A 31 3.04 -10.62 6.95
CA THR A 31 3.42 -9.46 6.13
C THR A 31 4.83 -9.56 5.54
N GLU A 32 5.03 -8.94 4.39
CA GLU A 32 6.36 -8.57 3.87
C GLU A 32 6.40 -7.07 3.57
N PHE A 33 7.50 -6.41 3.95
CA PHE A 33 7.71 -4.98 3.68
C PHE A 33 8.75 -4.79 2.57
N LYS A 34 8.42 -3.95 1.58
CA LYS A 34 9.27 -3.61 0.44
C LYS A 34 9.32 -2.10 0.21
N ILE A 35 10.41 -1.65 -0.39
CA ILE A 35 10.59 -0.25 -0.76
C ILE A 35 10.78 -0.16 -2.27
N TYR A 36 9.83 0.50 -2.91
CA TYR A 36 9.80 0.76 -4.34
C TYR A 36 9.14 2.11 -4.61
N SER A 37 9.80 3.01 -5.32
CA SER A 37 9.25 4.30 -5.69
C SER A 37 8.69 4.28 -7.10
N ALA A 38 7.42 4.68 -7.26
CA ALA A 38 6.79 4.85 -8.56
C ALA A 38 7.48 5.92 -9.44
N HIS A 39 8.25 6.84 -8.85
CA HIS A 39 8.95 7.90 -9.59
C HIS A 39 10.43 7.60 -9.81
N ARG A 40 11.10 6.92 -8.87
CA ARG A 40 12.57 6.77 -8.87
C ARG A 40 13.04 5.41 -9.35
N ASN A 41 12.24 4.36 -9.18
CA ASN A 41 12.58 2.98 -9.51
C ASN A 41 11.34 2.23 -10.02
N LEU A 42 10.72 2.82 -11.06
CA LEU A 42 9.50 2.31 -11.67
C LEU A 42 9.73 0.94 -12.31
N GLU A 43 10.83 0.72 -13.02
CA GLU A 43 11.07 -0.55 -13.70
C GLU A 43 11.19 -1.72 -12.73
N GLU A 44 11.89 -1.53 -11.61
CA GLU A 44 12.02 -2.53 -10.56
C GLU A 44 10.68 -2.81 -9.88
N LEU A 45 9.87 -1.77 -9.62
CA LEU A 45 8.51 -1.93 -9.13
C LEU A 45 7.69 -2.79 -10.09
N LEU A 46 7.70 -2.48 -11.39
CA LEU A 46 6.92 -3.20 -12.39
C LEU A 46 7.33 -4.68 -12.49
N LYS A 47 8.64 -4.96 -12.46
CA LYS A 47 9.16 -6.34 -12.44
C LYS A 47 8.67 -7.09 -11.20
N TYR A 48 8.75 -6.47 -10.02
CA TYR A 48 8.26 -7.08 -8.78
C TYR A 48 6.76 -7.37 -8.83
N LEU A 49 5.94 -6.45 -9.34
CA LEU A 49 4.48 -6.66 -9.45
C LEU A 49 4.13 -7.79 -10.44
N GLU A 50 4.92 -7.95 -11.50
CA GLU A 50 4.76 -9.09 -12.43
C GLU A 50 5.07 -10.43 -11.74
N GLU A 51 6.10 -10.47 -10.89
CA GLU A 51 6.41 -11.65 -10.06
C GLU A 51 5.31 -11.95 -9.05
N VAL A 52 4.73 -10.91 -8.43
CA VAL A 52 3.60 -11.04 -7.49
C VAL A 52 2.42 -11.74 -8.15
N GLU A 53 2.03 -11.33 -9.36
CA GLU A 53 0.93 -11.91 -10.13
C GLU A 53 1.22 -13.35 -10.57
N LYS A 54 2.43 -13.62 -11.09
CA LYS A 54 2.78 -14.94 -11.62
C LYS A 54 2.97 -15.99 -10.55
N ASN A 55 3.59 -15.62 -9.42
CA ASN A 55 4.02 -16.57 -8.41
C ASN A 55 3.10 -16.62 -7.19
N GLY A 56 2.03 -15.81 -7.18
CA GLY A 56 1.09 -15.75 -6.06
C GLY A 56 1.78 -15.35 -4.76
N VAL A 57 2.63 -14.31 -4.81
CA VAL A 57 3.45 -13.89 -3.66
C VAL A 57 2.56 -13.45 -2.49
N THR A 58 1.43 -12.79 -2.78
CA THR A 58 0.51 -12.28 -1.76
C THR A 58 -0.96 -12.29 -2.17
N LYS A 59 -1.87 -12.13 -1.21
CA LYS A 59 -3.32 -12.04 -1.43
C LYS A 59 -3.80 -10.61 -1.65
N LEU A 60 -3.11 -9.62 -1.08
CA LEU A 60 -3.42 -8.19 -1.26
C LEU A 60 -2.20 -7.32 -0.99
N ILE A 61 -2.22 -6.08 -1.47
CA ILE A 61 -1.11 -5.13 -1.34
C ILE A 61 -1.57 -3.88 -0.58
N ILE A 62 -0.76 -3.43 0.37
CA ILE A 62 -0.87 -2.10 0.98
C ILE A 62 0.22 -1.22 0.37
N ALA A 63 -0.14 -0.10 -0.26
CA ALA A 63 0.78 0.83 -0.87
C ALA A 63 0.75 2.18 -0.11
N VAL A 64 1.93 2.64 0.30
CA VAL A 64 2.11 3.83 1.16
C VAL A 64 2.88 4.90 0.39
N ALA A 65 2.29 6.10 0.27
CA ALA A 65 2.94 7.21 -0.42
C ALA A 65 2.45 8.59 0.05
N GLY A 66 3.35 9.58 -0.02
CA GLY A 66 3.09 10.98 0.29
C GLY A 66 3.21 11.89 -0.93
N LEU A 67 2.84 13.17 -0.77
CA LEU A 67 2.89 14.22 -1.80
C LEU A 67 2.08 13.84 -3.06
N SER A 68 2.71 13.89 -4.24
CA SER A 68 2.15 13.34 -5.49
C SER A 68 2.16 11.80 -5.42
N ALA A 69 1.26 11.23 -4.62
CA ALA A 69 1.30 9.85 -4.16
C ALA A 69 0.84 8.83 -5.23
N ALA A 70 1.64 8.66 -6.28
CA ALA A 70 1.31 7.82 -7.44
C ALA A 70 1.40 6.29 -7.18
N LEU A 71 2.16 5.86 -6.16
CA LEU A 71 2.47 4.44 -5.95
C LEU A 71 1.22 3.55 -5.85
N PRO A 72 0.19 3.85 -5.05
CA PRO A 72 -1.00 2.99 -4.96
C PRO A 72 -1.73 2.82 -6.28
N GLY A 73 -1.87 3.91 -7.06
CA GLY A 73 -2.51 3.87 -8.37
C GLY A 73 -1.70 3.08 -9.40
N VAL A 74 -0.37 3.23 -9.41
CA VAL A 74 0.53 2.46 -10.28
C VAL A 74 0.47 0.97 -9.94
N VAL A 75 0.49 0.62 -8.66
CA VAL A 75 0.34 -0.77 -8.21
C VAL A 75 -1.00 -1.34 -8.68
N ALA A 76 -2.11 -0.66 -8.41
CA ALA A 76 -3.45 -1.09 -8.81
C ALA A 76 -3.62 -1.20 -10.33
N ALA A 77 -2.90 -0.42 -11.12
CA ALA A 77 -2.92 -0.52 -12.58
C ALA A 77 -2.19 -1.76 -13.13
N LYS A 78 -1.42 -2.47 -12.29
CA LYS A 78 -0.54 -3.56 -12.70
C LYS A 78 -0.89 -4.92 -12.11
N VAL A 79 -1.72 -4.94 -11.08
CA VAL A 79 -2.17 -6.18 -10.43
C VAL A 79 -3.68 -6.29 -10.47
N LYS A 80 -4.19 -7.52 -10.38
CA LYS A 80 -5.62 -7.83 -10.18
C LYS A 80 -5.97 -7.99 -8.70
N LEU A 81 -4.96 -8.06 -7.83
CA LEU A 81 -5.13 -8.15 -6.38
C LEU A 81 -5.76 -6.87 -5.81
N PRO A 82 -6.49 -6.95 -4.67
CA PRO A 82 -6.90 -5.78 -3.93
C PRO A 82 -5.70 -4.91 -3.52
N VAL A 83 -5.81 -3.61 -3.76
CA VAL A 83 -4.79 -2.62 -3.34
C VAL A 83 -5.41 -1.64 -2.36
N ILE A 84 -4.77 -1.52 -1.19
CA ILE A 84 -5.11 -0.55 -0.15
C ILE A 84 -4.10 0.59 -0.23
N GLY A 85 -4.57 1.83 -0.38
CA GLY A 85 -3.72 3.02 -0.42
C GLY A 85 -3.69 3.73 0.92
N VAL A 86 -2.49 4.06 1.42
CA VAL A 86 -2.30 4.83 2.65
C VAL A 86 -1.59 6.16 2.33
N PRO A 87 -2.29 7.30 2.44
CA PRO A 87 -1.68 8.61 2.30
C PRO A 87 -0.77 8.94 3.49
N VAL A 88 0.46 9.38 3.23
CA VAL A 88 1.39 9.85 4.28
C VAL A 88 1.07 11.30 4.67
N ASP A 89 1.12 11.61 5.97
CA ASP A 89 0.96 12.94 6.57
C ASP A 89 2.25 13.78 6.47
N CYS A 90 2.72 14.02 5.24
CA CYS A 90 3.92 14.81 5.00
C CYS A 90 3.67 15.99 4.05
N GLY A 91 4.68 16.84 3.93
CA GLY A 91 4.67 17.97 3.02
C GLY A 91 3.85 19.18 3.49
N PRO A 92 3.76 20.22 2.64
CA PRO A 92 3.11 21.48 3.00
C PRO A 92 1.59 21.38 3.16
N LEU A 93 0.97 20.33 2.62
CA LEU A 93 -0.48 20.12 2.67
C LEU A 93 -0.90 19.03 3.66
N ASN A 94 0.00 18.59 4.54
CA ASN A 94 -0.26 17.61 5.60
C ASN A 94 -0.97 16.34 5.07
N GLY A 95 -0.55 15.85 3.90
CA GLY A 95 -1.10 14.66 3.26
C GLY A 95 -2.43 14.83 2.51
N MET A 96 -3.00 16.04 2.41
CA MET A 96 -4.19 16.29 1.58
C MET A 96 -3.90 16.05 0.10
N ASP A 97 -2.71 16.43 -0.37
CA ASP A 97 -2.19 16.11 -1.70
C ASP A 97 -2.10 14.59 -1.92
N ALA A 98 -1.54 13.87 -0.95
CA ALA A 98 -1.44 12.42 -1.00
C ALA A 98 -2.81 11.74 -1.03
N LEU A 99 -3.74 12.21 -0.18
CA LEU A 99 -5.10 11.69 -0.12
C LEU A 99 -5.81 11.82 -1.47
N LEU A 100 -5.79 13.02 -2.06
CA LEU A 100 -6.45 13.26 -3.34
C LEU A 100 -5.76 12.51 -4.48
N SER A 101 -4.43 12.38 -4.45
CA SER A 101 -3.67 11.60 -5.44
C SER A 101 -4.02 10.11 -5.43
N ILE A 102 -4.37 9.56 -4.27
CA ILE A 102 -4.67 8.14 -4.10
C ILE A 102 -6.17 7.86 -4.29
N ALA A 103 -7.04 8.69 -3.72
CA ALA A 103 -8.48 8.42 -3.68
C ALA A 103 -9.19 8.65 -5.02
N GLN A 104 -8.72 9.60 -5.83
CA GLN A 104 -9.40 10.04 -7.06
C GLN A 104 -9.04 9.19 -8.28
N MET A 105 -9.07 7.87 -8.12
CA MET A 105 -8.78 6.94 -9.22
C MET A 105 -9.91 6.95 -10.28
N PRO A 106 -9.57 6.86 -11.58
CA PRO A 106 -10.56 6.72 -12.63
C PRO A 106 -11.23 5.33 -12.59
N LYS A 107 -12.37 5.22 -13.28
CA LYS A 107 -13.10 3.95 -13.44
C LYS A 107 -12.18 2.86 -14.01
N GLY A 108 -12.17 1.69 -13.34
CA GLY A 108 -11.49 0.49 -13.80
C GLY A 108 -10.18 0.17 -13.07
N VAL A 109 -9.63 1.09 -12.27
CA VAL A 109 -8.37 0.89 -11.52
C VAL A 109 -8.57 1.29 -10.05
N PRO A 110 -9.35 0.53 -9.26
CA PRO A 110 -9.74 0.94 -7.92
C PRO A 110 -8.59 0.85 -6.91
N VAL A 111 -8.57 1.78 -5.95
CA VAL A 111 -7.71 1.74 -4.76
C VAL A 111 -8.57 1.97 -3.52
N ALA A 112 -8.50 1.06 -2.55
CA ALA A 112 -9.17 1.23 -1.26
C ALA A 112 -8.37 2.19 -0.37
N THR A 113 -8.74 3.47 -0.38
CA THR A 113 -7.94 4.52 0.28
C THR A 113 -8.32 4.66 1.75
N MET A 114 -7.32 4.66 2.64
CA MET A 114 -7.47 4.85 4.07
C MET A 114 -7.32 6.32 4.48
N ALA A 115 -7.49 6.61 5.78
CA ALA A 115 -7.20 7.92 6.36
C ALA A 115 -5.72 8.32 6.15
N ILE A 116 -5.40 9.60 6.35
CA ILE A 116 -4.02 10.10 6.27
C ILE A 116 -3.23 9.64 7.50
N GLY A 117 -1.96 9.28 7.31
CA GLY A 117 -0.97 9.04 8.35
C GLY A 117 -1.23 7.77 9.17
N LYS A 118 -0.82 7.80 10.45
CA LYS A 118 -0.77 6.62 11.32
C LYS A 118 -2.10 5.87 11.43
N HIS A 119 -3.21 6.59 11.56
CA HIS A 119 -4.54 5.97 11.64
C HIS A 119 -4.88 5.23 10.35
N GLY A 120 -4.53 5.78 9.19
CA GLY A 120 -4.68 5.13 7.90
C GLY A 120 -3.90 3.84 7.81
N MET A 121 -2.64 3.88 8.25
CA MET A 121 -1.73 2.73 8.19
C MET A 121 -2.22 1.57 9.08
N LEU A 122 -2.70 1.85 10.29
CA LEU A 122 -3.27 0.82 11.17
C LEU A 122 -4.61 0.29 10.62
N ASN A 123 -5.46 1.17 10.11
CA ASN A 123 -6.73 0.77 9.51
C ASN A 123 -6.53 -0.05 8.23
N ALA A 124 -5.44 0.14 7.49
CA ALA A 124 -5.10 -0.70 6.36
C ALA A 124 -4.92 -2.18 6.78
N ILE A 125 -4.28 -2.44 7.93
CA ILE A 125 -4.12 -3.80 8.47
C ILE A 125 -5.47 -4.38 8.94
N HIS A 126 -6.28 -3.58 9.64
CA HIS A 126 -7.62 -4.03 10.03
C HIS A 126 -8.51 -4.33 8.81
N PHE A 127 -8.42 -3.51 7.76
CA PHE A 127 -9.16 -3.72 6.54
C PHE A 127 -8.65 -4.94 5.77
N ALA A 128 -7.33 -5.12 5.69
CA ALA A 128 -6.71 -6.33 5.16
C ALA A 128 -7.22 -7.59 5.87
N LYS A 129 -7.26 -7.59 7.22
CA LYS A 129 -7.82 -8.71 8.01
C LYS A 129 -9.25 -9.04 7.60
N ARG A 130 -10.08 -8.01 7.39
CA ARG A 130 -11.48 -8.20 6.97
C ARG A 130 -11.56 -8.80 5.57
N ILE A 131 -10.73 -8.34 4.63
CA ILE A 131 -10.63 -8.92 3.29
C ILE A 131 -10.22 -10.39 3.36
N LEU A 132 -9.18 -10.72 4.14
CA LEU A 132 -8.68 -12.08 4.32
C LEU A 132 -9.69 -13.03 4.98
N ALA A 133 -10.67 -12.49 5.71
CA ALA A 133 -11.74 -13.26 6.35
C ALA A 133 -12.94 -13.53 5.41
N LEU A 134 -12.98 -12.92 4.23
CA LEU A 134 -14.00 -13.22 3.21
C LEU A 134 -13.74 -14.64 2.66
N LYS A 135 -14.82 -15.41 2.50
CA LYS A 135 -14.81 -16.75 1.92
C LYS A 135 -14.97 -16.70 0.40
#